data_AF-V4RJG5-F1
#
_entry.id   AF-V4RJG5-F1
#
_cell.length_a   1.000
_cell.length_b   1.000
_cell.length_c   1.000
_cell.angle_alpha   90.00
_cell.angle_beta   90.00
_cell.angle_gamma   90.00
#
_symmetry.space_group_name_H-M   'P 1'
#
loop_
_entity.id
_entity.type
_entity.pdbx_description
1 polymer ?
#
loop_
_entity_poly.entity_id
_entity_poly.type
_entity_poly.pdbx_seq_one_letter_code
_entity_poly.pdbx_strand_id
1 'polypeptide(L)' 'MQWWLSVFFLVNGVWVSGDDIDGWSSRAYPTEDACLERKSFAERECREHPLEHSAMWYCSPGAPMSEPPDELKGLSC' A
#
# COMPACT_ATOMS: atom_id res chain seq x y z
N MET A 1 -13.46 -14.54 5.63
CA MET A 1 -13.32 -13.10 5.27
C MET A 1 -11.83 -12.86 5.09
N GLN A 2 -11.40 -12.20 4.03
CA GLN A 2 -9.97 -12.04 3.69
C GLN A 2 -9.56 -10.58 3.84
N TRP A 3 -8.29 -10.33 4.14
CA TRP A 3 -7.70 -9.01 4.27
C TRP A 3 -6.71 -8.76 3.14
N TRP A 4 -6.65 -7.54 2.65
CA TRP A 4 -5.81 -7.17 1.51
C TRP A 4 -4.81 -6.11 1.91
N LEU A 5 -3.54 -6.37 1.64
CA LEU A 5 -2.46 -5.40 1.73
C LEU A 5 -2.33 -4.71 0.37
N SER A 6 -2.72 -3.46 0.31
CA SER A 6 -2.56 -2.58 -0.83
C SER A 6 -1.46 -1.55 -0.56
N VAL A 7 -0.75 -1.15 -1.60
CA VAL A 7 0.28 -0.11 -1.53
C VAL A 7 -0.08 1.02 -2.48
N PHE A 8 0.18 2.25 -2.07
CA PHE A 8 0.08 3.43 -2.91
C PHE A 8 1.43 4.09 -3.02
N PHE A 9 1.75 4.62 -4.19
CA PHE A 9 3.01 5.31 -4.46
C PHE A 9 2.75 6.77 -4.82
N LEU A 10 3.59 7.66 -4.30
CA LEU A 10 3.58 9.07 -4.68
C LEU A 10 4.45 9.26 -5.93
N VAL A 11 3.80 9.35 -7.09
CA VAL A 11 4.44 9.53 -8.39
C VAL A 11 4.04 10.90 -8.94
N ASN A 12 5.01 11.76 -9.20
CA ASN A 12 4.79 13.14 -9.71
C ASN A 12 3.76 13.95 -8.90
N GLY A 13 3.75 13.80 -7.57
CA GLY A 13 2.84 14.52 -6.68
C GLY A 13 1.42 13.94 -6.61
N VAL A 14 1.18 12.78 -7.24
CA VAL A 14 -0.12 12.08 -7.22
C VAL A 14 0.05 10.69 -6.61
N TRP A 15 -0.87 10.31 -5.71
CA TRP A 15 -0.93 8.96 -5.18
C TRP A 15 -1.61 8.02 -6.18
N VAL A 16 -0.89 6.99 -6.61
CA VAL A 16 -1.38 5.96 -7.54
C VAL A 16 -1.38 4.61 -6.85
N SER A 17 -2.31 3.73 -7.26
CA SER A 17 -2.33 2.36 -6.76
C SER A 17 -1.09 1.61 -7.21
N GLY A 18 -0.50 0.82 -6.31
CA GLY A 18 0.58 -0.10 -6.67
C GLY A 18 0.13 -1.16 -7.67
N ASP A 19 -1.16 -1.50 -7.73
CA ASP A 19 -1.68 -2.41 -8.75
C ASP A 19 -1.53 -1.84 -10.17
N ASP A 20 -1.38 -0.52 -10.32
CA ASP A 20 -1.14 0.15 -11.60
C ASP A 20 0.36 0.31 -11.94
N ILE A 21 1.27 -0.12 -11.05
CA ILE A 21 2.72 -0.05 -11.24
C ILE A 21 3.27 -1.46 -11.49
N ASP A 22 4.05 -1.60 -12.56
CA ASP A 22 4.66 -2.89 -12.91
C ASP A 22 5.55 -3.42 -11.77
N GLY A 23 5.40 -4.72 -11.49
CA GLY A 23 6.08 -5.40 -10.38
C GLY A 23 5.42 -5.27 -9.00
N TRP A 24 4.35 -4.48 -8.86
CA TRP A 24 3.58 -4.36 -7.62
C TRP A 24 2.19 -4.97 -7.76
N SER A 25 1.68 -5.54 -6.67
CA SER A 25 0.31 -6.08 -6.61
C SER A 25 -0.17 -6.19 -5.17
N SER A 26 -1.46 -5.94 -4.98
CA SER A 26 -2.18 -6.14 -3.73
C SER A 26 -2.17 -7.61 -3.34
N ARG A 27 -1.90 -7.90 -2.07
CA ARG A 27 -1.75 -9.28 -1.57
C ARG A 27 -2.81 -9.61 -0.54
N ALA A 28 -3.38 -10.81 -0.68
CA ALA A 28 -4.42 -11.28 0.21
C ALA A 28 -3.87 -12.07 1.40
N TYR A 29 -4.45 -11.87 2.58
CA TYR A 29 -4.08 -12.43 3.88
C TYR A 29 -5.31 -13.00 4.60
N PRO A 30 -5.15 -14.10 5.35
CA PRO A 30 -6.28 -14.78 5.99
C PRO A 30 -6.87 -13.99 7.16
N THR A 31 -6.08 -13.14 7.83
CA THR A 31 -6.48 -12.38 9.02
C THR A 31 -5.98 -10.93 8.94
N GLU A 32 -6.59 -10.06 9.75
CA GLU A 32 -6.15 -8.67 9.92
C GLU A 32 -4.72 -8.62 10.42
N ASP A 33 -4.42 -9.39 11.48
CA ASP A 33 -3.10 -9.47 12.09
C ASP A 33 -2.01 -9.87 11.09
N ALA A 34 -2.28 -10.85 10.22
CA ALA A 34 -1.33 -11.28 9.20
C ALA A 34 -1.08 -10.18 8.16
N CYS A 35 -2.11 -9.40 7.81
CA CYS A 35 -1.95 -8.24 6.94
C CYS A 35 -1.11 -7.15 7.63
N LEU A 36 -1.40 -6.83 8.90
CA LEU A 36 -0.71 -5.81 9.68
C LEU A 36 0.76 -6.18 9.96
N GLU A 37 1.04 -7.44 10.24
CA GLU A 37 2.41 -7.96 10.37
C GLU A 37 3.18 -7.75 9.06
N ARG A 38 2.55 -8.09 7.92
CA ARG A 38 3.19 -7.88 6.63
C ARG A 38 3.36 -6.41 6.28
N LYS A 39 2.36 -5.57 6.59
CA LYS A 39 2.46 -4.11 6.46
C LYS A 39 3.68 -3.60 7.22
N SER A 40 3.81 -3.97 8.49
CA SER A 40 4.91 -3.55 9.36
C SER A 40 6.27 -4.02 8.84
N PHE A 41 6.34 -5.25 8.34
CA PHE A 41 7.51 -5.76 7.63
C PHE A 41 7.85 -4.88 6.42
N ALA A 42 6.88 -4.63 5.54
CA ALA A 42 7.10 -3.86 4.31
C ALA A 42 7.54 -2.42 4.61
N GLU A 43 6.95 -1.76 5.60
CA GLU A 43 7.34 -0.42 6.05
C GLU A 43 8.76 -0.39 6.63
N ARG A 44 9.16 -1.44 7.37
CA ARG A 44 10.54 -1.57 7.88
C ARG A 44 11.53 -1.76 6.73
N GLU A 45 11.25 -2.70 5.82
CA GLU A 45 12.11 -2.92 4.65
C GLU A 45 12.24 -1.65 3.81
N CYS A 46 11.16 -0.89 3.61
CA CYS A 46 11.22 0.39 2.87
C CYS A 46 12.07 1.44 3.59
N ARG A 47 12.17 1.39 4.92
CA ARG A 47 13.02 2.30 5.70
C ARG A 47 14.50 1.92 5.58
N GLU A 48 14.80 0.63 5.56
CA GLU A 48 16.17 0.09 5.44
C GLU A 48 16.65 0.10 3.98
N HIS A 49 15.73 -0.07 3.04
CA HIS A 49 15.92 -0.11 1.59
C HIS A 49 14.89 0.81 0.90
N PRO A 50 15.18 2.12 0.82
CA PRO A 50 14.26 3.09 0.23
C PRO A 50 13.86 2.73 -1.20
N LEU A 51 12.56 2.78 -1.46
CA LEU A 51 12.00 2.65 -2.80
C LEU A 51 12.23 3.94 -3.61
N GLU A 52 12.09 3.85 -4.93
CA GLU A 52 12.21 5.01 -5.83
C GLU A 52 11.16 6.09 -5.54
N HIS A 53 9.96 5.68 -5.13
CA HIS A 53 8.85 6.55 -4.77
C HIS A 53 8.46 6.36 -3.30
N SER A 54 7.96 7.42 -2.66
CA SER A 54 7.34 7.31 -1.35
C SER A 54 6.14 6.37 -1.43
N ALA A 55 6.05 5.43 -0.49
CA ALA A 55 5.04 4.38 -0.49
C ALA A 55 4.26 4.36 0.82
N MET A 56 2.95 4.12 0.73
CA MET A 56 2.06 3.99 1.88
C MET A 56 1.29 2.67 1.79
N TRP A 57 1.24 1.93 2.89
CA TRP A 57 0.70 0.57 2.96
C TRP A 57 -0.60 0.52 3.77
N TYR A 58 -1.62 -0.16 3.25
CA TYR A 58 -2.95 -0.23 3.86
C TYR A 58 -3.49 -1.66 3.88
N CYS A 59 -4.12 -2.02 5.00
CA CYS A 59 -4.87 -3.25 5.15
C CYS A 59 -6.36 -2.95 5.02
N SER A 60 -7.06 -3.69 4.17
CA SER A 60 -8.49 -3.52 3.91
C SER A 60 -9.23 -4.87 3.94
N PRO A 61 -10.42 -4.94 4.55
CA PRO A 61 -11.20 -6.18 4.55
C PRO A 61 -11.96 -6.36 3.23
N GLY A 62 -12.07 -7.61 2.77
CA GLY A 62 -12.92 -8.01 1.66
C GLY A 62 -12.25 -7.90 0.29
N ALA A 63 -11.89 -6.69 -0.15
CA ALA A 63 -11.33 -6.41 -1.46
C ALA A 63 -10.09 -5.50 -1.37
N PRO A 64 -9.15 -5.56 -2.33
CA PRO A 64 -8.01 -4.66 -2.38
C PRO A 64 -8.47 -3.21 -2.63
N MET A 65 -7.73 -2.26 -2.09
CA MET A 65 -8.00 -0.84 -2.32
C MET A 65 -7.50 -0.44 -3.70
N SER A 66 -8.42 -0.09 -4.59
CA SER A 66 -8.10 0.43 -5.92
C SER A 66 -7.81 1.93 -5.93
N GLU A 67 -8.35 2.66 -4.96
CA GLU A 67 -8.19 4.10 -4.82
C GLU A 67 -7.40 4.44 -3.55
N PRO A 68 -6.54 5.47 -3.57
CA PRO A 68 -5.87 5.94 -2.38
C PRO A 68 -6.90 6.41 -1.34
N PRO A 69 -6.66 6.24 -0.04
CA PRO A 69 -7.53 6.80 1.01
C PRO A 69 -7.66 8.32 0.88
N ASP A 70 -8.79 8.87 1.35
CA ASP A 70 -9.07 10.31 1.25
C ASP A 70 -8.00 11.19 1.92
N GLU A 71 -7.30 10.66 2.93
CA GLU A 71 -6.16 11.31 3.59
C GLU A 71 -4.98 11.57 2.64
N LEU A 72 -4.84 10.75 1.60
CA LEU A 72 -3.82 10.88 0.56
C LEU A 72 -4.33 11.65 -0.66
N LYS A 73 -5.66 11.73 -0.85
CA LYS A 73 -6.27 12.50 -1.94
C LYS A 73 -6.08 14.01 -1.68
N GLY A 74 -5.11 14.61 -2.36
CA GLY A 74 -4.86 16.07 -2.30
C GLY A 74 -3.60 16.51 -1.58
N LEU A 75 -2.75 15.57 -1.12
CA LEU A 75 -1.37 15.88 -0.74
C LEU A 75 -0.50 15.97 -2.01
N SER A 76 -0.77 16.97 -2.83
CA SER A 76 0.18 17.48 -3.82
C SER A 76 1.08 18.49 -3.11
N CYS A 77 2.35 18.15 -2.90
CA CYS A 77 3.36 19.17 -2.63
C CYS A 77 3.55 20.06 -3.86
#